data_AF-A0A2V9TC01-F1
#
_entry.id   AF-A0A2V9TC01-F1
#
_cell.length_a   1.000
_cell.length_b   1.000
_cell.length_c   1.000
_cell.angle_alpha   90.00
_cell.angle_beta   90.00
_cell.angle_gamma   90.00
#
_symmetry.space_group_name_H-M   'P 1'
#
loop_
_entity.id
_entity.type
_entity.pdbx_description
1 polymer ?
#
loop_
_entity_poly.entity_id
_entity_poly.type
_entity_poly.pdbx_seq_one_letter_code
_entity_poly.pdbx_strand_id
1 'polypeptide(L)'
;KDNREWNESQPPNAAPLEKTFAREEIMLPVKCNQHPWMKMFINVSKTPFYAVTGADGKYEIKGLPPGDYTLAFVHEKLGEQDQKVTLAAKDSKTVDQGFKQ
;
A
#
# COMPACT_ATOMS: atom_id res chain seq x y z
N LYS A 1 -14.65 2.99 -6.29
CA LYS A 1 -13.47 3.15 -5.41
C LYS A 1 -13.83 4.17 -4.34
N ASP A 2 -13.43 3.92 -3.10
CA ASP A 2 -14.03 4.55 -1.92
C ASP A 2 -13.73 6.05 -1.85
N ASN A 3 -12.55 6.46 -2.31
CA ASN A 3 -12.20 7.86 -2.50
C ASN A 3 -12.72 8.39 -3.84
N ARG A 4 -12.99 9.71 -3.88
CA ARG A 4 -13.50 10.39 -5.08
C ARG A 4 -12.46 10.41 -6.20
N GLU A 5 -12.87 9.94 -7.38
CA GLU A 5 -12.04 9.98 -8.58
C GLU A 5 -11.96 11.39 -9.19
N TRP A 6 -10.86 11.67 -9.88
CA TRP A 6 -10.62 12.92 -10.60
C TRP A 6 -9.81 12.65 -11.88
N ASN A 7 -9.88 13.56 -12.84
CA ASN A 7 -9.09 13.52 -14.07
C ASN A 7 -8.80 14.97 -14.50
N GLU A 8 -7.59 15.43 -14.24
CA GLU A 8 -7.17 16.82 -14.43
C GLU A 8 -5.90 16.87 -15.27
N SER A 9 -5.80 17.87 -16.15
CA SER A 9 -4.59 18.07 -16.96
C SER A 9 -3.52 18.75 -16.14
N GLN A 10 -2.29 18.26 -16.22
CA GLN A 10 -1.11 18.85 -15.58
C GLN A 10 -0.08 19.22 -16.65
N PRO A 11 -0.13 20.45 -17.21
CA PRO A 11 0.82 20.87 -18.23
C PRO A 11 2.25 21.01 -17.67
N PRO A 12 3.28 21.06 -18.53
CA PRO A 12 4.65 21.29 -18.10
C PRO A 12 4.77 22.54 -17.22
N ASN A 13 5.51 22.44 -16.11
CA ASN A 13 5.71 23.51 -15.12
C ASN A 13 4.44 24.00 -14.40
N ALA A 14 3.31 23.29 -14.51
CA ALA A 14 2.14 23.58 -13.70
C ALA A 14 2.43 23.37 -12.20
N ALA A 15 1.66 24.04 -11.35
CA ALA A 15 1.70 23.79 -9.92
C ALA A 15 1.36 22.31 -9.61
N PRO A 16 1.88 21.76 -8.49
CA PRO A 16 1.47 20.46 -8.00
C PRO A 16 -0.05 20.39 -7.77
N LEU A 17 -0.64 19.24 -8.05
CA LEU A 17 -2.03 18.97 -7.70
C LEU A 17 -2.11 18.52 -6.24
N GLU A 18 -2.87 19.24 -5.43
CA GLU A 18 -3.15 18.84 -4.04
C GLU A 18 -4.47 18.07 -3.98
N LYS A 19 -4.44 16.86 -3.42
CA LYS A 19 -5.60 15.99 -3.24
C LYS A 19 -5.57 15.37 -1.86
N THR A 20 -6.74 15.26 -1.23
CA THR A 20 -6.93 14.63 0.08
C THR A 20 -7.79 13.39 -0.06
N PHE A 21 -7.38 12.31 0.59
CA PHE A 21 -8.12 11.05 0.66
C PHE A 21 -8.83 10.96 2.01
N ALA A 22 -10.15 10.83 1.99
CA ALA A 22 -10.97 10.82 3.21
C ALA A 22 -11.25 9.41 3.74
N ARG A 23 -10.99 8.38 2.93
CA ARG A 23 -11.33 6.99 3.25
C ARG A 23 -10.11 6.10 3.06
N GLU A 24 -10.05 5.05 3.85
CA GLU A 24 -9.06 3.99 3.65
C GLU A 24 -9.28 3.37 2.28
N GLU A 25 -8.19 3.19 1.55
CA GLU A 25 -8.20 2.57 0.24
C GLU A 25 -6.79 2.09 -0.08
N ILE A 26 -6.68 0.79 -0.34
CA ILE A 26 -5.42 0.13 -0.67
C ILE A 26 -5.36 -0.02 -2.19
N MET A 27 -4.19 0.25 -2.77
CA MET A 27 -3.97 0.25 -4.22
C MET A 27 -4.88 1.22 -4.99
N LEU A 28 -5.04 2.44 -4.47
CA LEU A 28 -5.68 3.53 -5.20
C LEU A 28 -4.80 3.92 -6.40
N PRO A 29 -5.25 3.72 -7.64
CA PRO A 29 -4.43 3.92 -8.83
C PRO A 29 -4.45 5.40 -9.19
N VAL A 30 -3.27 6.00 -9.33
CA VAL A 30 -3.10 7.32 -9.94
C VAL A 30 -2.37 7.12 -11.25
N LYS A 31 -3.00 7.51 -12.35
CA LYS A 31 -2.49 7.27 -13.70
C LYS A 31 -2.68 8.48 -14.59
N CYS A 32 -1.80 8.62 -15.57
CA CYS A 32 -2.04 9.52 -16.69
C CYS A 32 -2.85 8.80 -17.78
N ASN A 33 -3.88 9.44 -18.31
CA ASN A 33 -4.66 8.90 -19.42
C ASN A 33 -3.94 9.02 -20.77
N GLN A 34 -2.93 9.89 -20.89
CA GLN A 34 -2.16 10.09 -22.12
C GLN A 34 -0.84 9.30 -22.15
N HIS A 35 -0.25 9.05 -20.98
CA HIS A 35 1.06 8.42 -20.83
C HIS A 35 0.92 7.14 -20.02
N PRO A 36 0.70 5.97 -20.66
CA PRO A 36 0.39 4.72 -19.95
C PRO A 36 1.48 4.25 -18.96
N TRP A 37 2.72 4.73 -19.13
CA TRP A 37 3.82 4.44 -18.22
C TRP A 37 3.75 5.21 -16.89
N MET A 38 3.03 6.34 -16.86
CA MET A 38 2.84 7.13 -15.65
C MET A 38 1.71 6.53 -14.84
N LYS A 39 2.08 5.59 -13.97
CA LYS A 39 1.20 5.00 -12.98
C LYS A 39 1.89 4.96 -11.63
N MET A 40 1.11 5.14 -10.58
CA MET A 40 1.49 4.85 -9.21
C MET A 40 0.27 4.36 -8.45
N PHE A 41 0.52 3.80 -7.27
CA PHE A 41 -0.52 3.37 -6.35
C PHE A 41 -0.33 4.08 -5.02
N ILE A 42 -1.43 4.51 -4.43
CA ILE A 42 -1.48 5.12 -3.10
C ILE A 42 -2.19 4.14 -2.17
N ASN A 43 -1.60 3.90 -1.00
CA ASN A 43 -2.22 3.16 0.09
C ASN A 43 -2.60 4.14 1.18
N VAL A 44 -3.91 4.26 1.45
CA VAL A 44 -4.47 5.09 2.50
C VAL A 44 -4.91 4.17 3.64
N SER A 45 -4.22 4.24 4.78
CA SER A 45 -4.45 3.40 5.96
C SER A 45 -4.72 4.27 7.19
N LYS A 46 -5.61 3.83 8.09
CA LYS A 46 -5.75 4.44 9.43
C LYS A 46 -4.62 4.06 10.38
N THR A 47 -3.89 2.99 10.08
CA THR A 47 -2.82 2.50 10.96
C THR A 47 -1.46 3.02 10.48
N PRO A 48 -0.53 3.30 11.40
CA PRO A 48 0.85 3.63 11.05
C PRO A 48 1.68 2.39 10.72
N PHE A 49 1.10 1.19 10.83
CA PHE A 49 1.81 -0.08 10.68
C PHE A 49 1.74 -0.56 9.23
N TYR A 50 2.71 -0.13 8.43
CA TYR A 50 2.90 -0.60 7.06
C TYR A 50 4.39 -0.63 6.73
N ALA A 51 4.74 -1.38 5.70
CA ALA A 51 6.06 -1.34 5.10
C ALA A 51 5.93 -1.52 3.59
N VAL A 52 6.84 -0.89 2.84
CA VAL A 52 7.03 -1.16 1.42
C VAL A 52 8.26 -2.07 1.31
N THR A 53 8.13 -3.16 0.56
CA THR A 53 9.24 -4.09 0.37
C THR A 53 10.41 -3.42 -0.37
N GLY A 54 11.63 -3.78 0.03
CA GLY A 54 12.83 -3.41 -0.69
C GLY A 54 12.97 -4.18 -2.01
N ALA A 55 13.98 -3.83 -2.80
CA ALA A 55 14.31 -4.52 -4.06
C ALA A 55 14.66 -6.01 -3.85
N ASP A 56 15.06 -6.40 -2.64
CA ASP A 56 15.34 -7.78 -2.24
C ASP A 56 14.11 -8.50 -1.64
N GLY A 57 12.93 -7.85 -1.68
CA GLY A 57 11.68 -8.37 -1.13
C GLY A 57 11.54 -8.27 0.39
N LYS A 58 12.56 -7.77 1.11
CA LYS A 58 12.50 -7.67 2.58
C LYS A 58 11.70 -6.46 3.03
N TYR A 59 11.08 -6.60 4.20
CA TYR A 59 10.34 -5.55 4.89
C TYR A 59 10.48 -5.74 6.40
N GLU A 60 10.16 -4.69 7.15
CA GLU A 60 10.14 -4.75 8.61
C GLU A 60 9.05 -3.82 9.13
N ILE A 61 8.23 -4.32 10.06
CA ILE A 61 7.24 -3.51 10.77
C ILE A 61 7.55 -3.61 12.26
N LYS A 62 7.90 -2.48 12.87
CA LYS A 62 8.32 -2.37 14.28
C LYS A 62 7.22 -1.80 15.16
N GLY A 63 7.29 -2.13 16.45
CA GLY A 63 6.46 -1.49 17.47
C GLY A 63 5.01 -1.98 17.52
N LEU A 64 4.69 -3.14 16.95
CA LEU A 64 3.38 -3.76 17.14
C LEU A 64 3.25 -4.22 18.60
N PRO A 65 2.15 -3.86 19.28
CA PRO A 65 1.78 -4.48 20.55
C PRO A 65 1.54 -6.00 20.41
N PRO A 66 1.49 -6.74 21.52
CA PRO A 66 1.04 -8.14 21.48
C PRO A 66 -0.43 -8.21 21.05
N GLY A 67 -0.76 -9.17 20.19
CA GLY A 67 -2.10 -9.32 19.65
C GLY A 67 -2.18 -10.22 18.42
N ASP A 68 -3.39 -10.42 17.92
CA ASP A 68 -3.67 -11.11 16.67
C ASP A 68 -3.84 -10.09 15.53
N TYR A 69 -3.09 -10.30 14.46
CA TYR A 69 -3.04 -9.43 13.30
C TYR A 69 -3.33 -10.19 12.02
N THR A 70 -3.90 -9.47 11.05
CA THR A 70 -3.93 -9.89 9.65
C THR A 70 -2.95 -9.01 8.89
N LEU A 71 -1.91 -9.62 8.31
CA LEU A 71 -1.00 -8.97 7.39
C LEU A 71 -1.54 -9.10 5.98
N ALA A 72 -1.86 -7.97 5.34
CA ALA A 72 -2.21 -7.90 3.93
C ALA A 72 -0.95 -7.64 3.10
N PHE A 73 -0.60 -8.59 2.23
CA PHE A 73 0.44 -8.45 1.22
C PHE A 73 -0.20 -8.06 -0.10
N VAL A 74 0.16 -6.89 -0.62
CA VAL A 74 -0.53 -6.34 -1.79
C VAL A 74 0.45 -6.07 -2.92
N HIS A 75 0.08 -6.50 -4.12
CA HIS A 75 0.88 -6.33 -5.33
C HIS A 75 0.04 -5.87 -6.51
N GLU A 76 0.53 -4.88 -7.26
CA GLU A 76 -0.19 -4.20 -8.36
C GLU A 76 -0.83 -5.14 -9.39
N LYS A 77 -0.14 -6.24 -9.69
CA LYS A 77 -0.58 -7.24 -10.69
C LYS A 77 -1.14 -8.50 -10.07
N LEU A 78 -0.70 -8.86 -8.87
CA LEU A 78 -0.92 -10.19 -8.30
C LEU A 78 -1.99 -10.19 -7.21
N GLY A 79 -2.54 -9.00 -6.91
CA GLY A 79 -3.64 -8.83 -5.97
C GLY A 79 -3.16 -8.79 -4.52
N GLU A 80 -4.10 -9.05 -3.62
CA GLU A 80 -3.93 -9.05 -2.18
C GLU A 80 -3.93 -10.48 -1.64
N GLN A 81 -3.07 -10.75 -0.66
CA GLN A 81 -2.99 -12.02 0.05
C GLN A 81 -2.84 -11.77 1.55
N ASP A 82 -3.70 -12.42 2.34
CA ASP A 82 -3.73 -12.23 3.78
C ASP A 82 -3.02 -13.37 4.53
N GLN A 83 -2.30 -13.01 5.57
CA GLN A 83 -1.70 -13.94 6.53
C GLN A 83 -2.07 -13.56 7.95
N LYS A 84 -2.48 -14.55 8.76
CA LYS A 84 -2.75 -14.34 10.18
C LYS A 84 -1.47 -14.52 10.99
N VAL A 85 -1.22 -13.60 11.91
CA VAL A 85 -0.05 -13.61 12.79
C VAL A 85 -0.46 -13.24 14.21
N THR A 86 -0.14 -14.10 15.16
CA THR A 86 -0.23 -13.78 16.59
C THR A 86 1.14 -13.35 17.10
N LEU A 87 1.24 -12.19 17.74
CA LEU A 87 2.47 -11.69 18.38
C LEU A 87 2.33 -11.78 19.91
N ALA A 88 3.30 -12.42 20.56
CA ALA A 88 3.43 -12.40 22.02
C ALA A 88 4.23 -11.19 22.52
N ALA A 89 4.28 -10.98 23.83
CA ALA A 89 5.06 -9.89 24.42
C ALA A 89 6.55 -10.03 24.11
N LYS A 90 7.12 -8.96 23.51
CA LYS A 90 8.53 -8.90 23.06
C LYS A 90 8.89 -9.93 21.98
N ASP A 91 7.89 -10.47 21.29
CA ASP A 91 8.08 -11.45 20.23
C ASP A 91 8.49 -10.77 18.91
N SER A 92 9.13 -11.54 18.03
CA SER A 92 9.46 -11.15 16.66
C SER A 92 9.17 -12.33 15.75
N LYS A 93 8.34 -12.10 14.72
CA LYS A 93 7.96 -13.13 13.75
C LYS A 93 8.39 -12.77 12.35
N THR A 94 8.97 -13.76 11.67
CA THR A 94 9.21 -13.72 10.23
C THR A 94 8.05 -14.38 9.52
N VAL A 95 7.51 -13.71 8.50
CA VAL A 95 6.47 -14.25 7.62
C VAL A 95 6.93 -14.07 6.20
N ASP A 96 7.05 -15.19 5.48
CA ASP A 96 7.39 -15.19 4.07
C ASP A 96 6.11 -15.35 3.24
N GLN A 97 5.89 -14.44 2.29
CA GLN A 97 4.78 -14.50 1.35
C GLN A 97 5.29 -14.49 -0.09
N GLY A 98 4.96 -15.54 -0.82
CA GLY A 98 5.19 -15.62 -2.27
C GLY A 98 3.89 -15.37 -3.03
N PHE A 99 3.94 -14.52 -4.05
CA PHE A 99 2.84 -14.39 -5.00
C PHE A 99 2.98 -15.46 -6.10
N LYS A 100 1.90 -16.18 -6.37
CA LYS A 100 1.84 -17.11 -7.51
C LYS A 100 1.31 -16.35 -8.73
N GLN A 101 1.96 -16.54 -9.89
CA GLN A 101 1.51 -16.04 -11.19
C GLN A 101 0.56 -17.03 -11.86
#